data_AF-A0A7C1BNS5-F1
#
_entry.id   AF-A0A7C1BNS5-F1
#
_cell.length_a   1.000
_cell.length_b   1.000
_cell.length_c   1.000
_cell.angle_alpha   90.00
_cell.angle_beta   90.00
_cell.angle_gamma   90.00
#
_symmetry.space_group_name_H-M   'P 1'
#
loop_
_entity.id
_entity.type
_entity.pdbx_description
1 polymer ?
#
loop_
_entity_poly.entity_id
_entity_poly.type
_entity_poly.pdbx_seq_one_letter_code
_entity_poly.pdbx_strand_id
1 'polypeptide(L)'
;MPNVTFLPANMTVIADQAENLLRAAMRAGVHINSSCGGAGVCNKCRILLEQGQVQGEALPEGGWKACATFPVSDVVVRVPVESEMDRKVLRRPTARKAASWIKAQGEVTSWKLHPAVRKHVISLPQPSLQDSVSDLDRLKREVAQGRLQAISLEVDNQVLFNLPESVRSNDWRVTVSLMEGAKKDVRRLIRVEPGDTTGQHLAVAVDIGTTTVSAQLVDLRNGDVLGEASNYNPQISYGEDII
;
A
#
# COMPACT_ATOMS: atom_id res chain seq x y z
N MET A 1 -24.82 -25.63 -2.66
CA MET A 1 -23.72 -24.89 -2.02
C MET A 1 -24.29 -24.30 -0.74
N PRO A 2 -23.75 -24.66 0.43
CA PRO A 2 -24.32 -24.26 1.71
C PRO A 2 -23.98 -22.80 2.05
N ASN A 3 -24.89 -22.12 2.74
CA ASN A 3 -24.63 -20.83 3.37
C ASN A 3 -23.83 -21.03 4.66
N VAL A 4 -22.73 -20.30 4.81
CA VAL A 4 -21.90 -20.29 6.01
C VAL A 4 -21.97 -18.90 6.63
N THR A 5 -22.51 -18.82 7.84
CA THR A 5 -22.57 -17.57 8.62
C THR A 5 -21.54 -17.58 9.72
N PHE A 6 -20.66 -16.57 9.75
CA PHE A 6 -19.62 -16.39 10.74
C PHE A 6 -20.02 -15.37 11.81
N LEU A 7 -20.09 -15.82 13.06
CA LEU A 7 -20.30 -14.98 14.24
C LEU A 7 -18.96 -14.74 14.97
N PRO A 8 -18.78 -13.58 15.62
CA PRO A 8 -19.72 -12.46 15.78
C PRO A 8 -19.71 -11.46 14.62
N ALA A 9 -18.89 -11.67 13.58
CA ALA A 9 -18.78 -10.77 12.43
C ALA A 9 -20.10 -10.56 11.65
N ASN A 10 -21.06 -11.47 11.81
CA ASN A 10 -22.35 -11.49 11.12
C ASN A 10 -22.20 -11.44 9.60
N MET A 11 -21.20 -12.18 9.09
CA MET A 11 -20.87 -12.29 7.68
C MET A 11 -21.35 -13.63 7.14
N THR A 12 -22.13 -13.63 6.06
CA THR A 12 -22.60 -14.84 5.40
C THR A 12 -22.00 -14.96 4.01
N VAL A 13 -21.47 -16.14 3.69
CA VAL A 13 -20.94 -16.49 2.37
C VAL A 13 -21.49 -17.83 1.91
N ILE A 14 -21.66 -17.97 0.60
CA ILE A 14 -21.99 -19.27 -0.02
C ILE A 14 -20.68 -20.02 -0.19
N ALA A 15 -20.53 -21.19 0.44
CA ALA A 15 -19.32 -22.00 0.33
C ALA A 15 -19.26 -22.78 -0.98
N ASP A 16 -18.08 -22.79 -1.61
CA ASP A 16 -17.85 -23.54 -2.85
C ASP A 16 -17.81 -25.06 -2.60
N GLN A 17 -18.02 -25.85 -3.66
CA GLN A 17 -17.88 -27.31 -3.54
C GLN A 17 -16.44 -27.65 -3.13
N ALA A 18 -16.28 -28.38 -2.02
CA ALA A 18 -15.01 -28.72 -1.39
C ALA A 18 -14.22 -27.54 -0.75
N GLU A 19 -14.88 -26.42 -0.44
CA GLU A 19 -14.28 -25.35 0.36
C GLU A 19 -14.39 -25.68 1.86
N ASN A 20 -13.25 -25.61 2.58
CA ASN A 20 -13.25 -25.73 4.03
C ASN A 20 -13.66 -24.41 4.69
N LEU A 21 -14.07 -24.48 5.96
CA LEU A 21 -14.55 -23.32 6.71
C LEU A 21 -13.49 -22.24 6.91
N LEU A 22 -12.19 -22.59 6.91
CA LEU A 22 -11.11 -21.60 6.95
C LEU A 22 -11.09 -20.75 5.67
N ARG A 23 -11.12 -21.37 4.48
CA ARG A 23 -11.12 -20.66 3.19
C ARG A 23 -12.38 -19.81 3.00
N ALA A 24 -13.54 -20.35 3.38
CA ALA A 24 -14.79 -19.61 3.38
C ALA A 24 -14.69 -18.35 4.28
N ALA A 25 -14.08 -18.46 5.46
CA ALA A 25 -13.85 -17.32 6.36
C ALA A 25 -12.91 -16.28 5.74
N MET A 26 -11.79 -16.72 5.15
CA MET A 26 -10.81 -15.83 4.50
C MET A 26 -11.45 -15.01 3.38
N ARG A 27 -12.27 -15.64 2.54
CA ARG A 27 -13.02 -14.97 1.47
C ARG A 27 -14.10 -14.03 2.01
N ALA A 28 -14.70 -14.36 3.14
CA ALA A 28 -15.63 -13.50 3.87
C ALA A 28 -14.95 -12.31 4.59
N GLY A 29 -13.62 -12.23 4.59
CA GLY A 29 -12.87 -11.24 5.37
C GLY A 29 -12.93 -11.48 6.88
N VAL A 30 -13.27 -12.70 7.30
CA VAL A 30 -13.34 -13.13 8.69
C VAL A 30 -12.02 -13.80 9.05
N HIS A 31 -11.30 -13.20 10.01
CA HIS A 31 -10.06 -13.78 10.49
C HIS A 31 -10.33 -14.94 11.45
N ILE A 32 -9.70 -16.08 11.18
CA ILE A 32 -9.61 -17.23 12.07
C ILE A 32 -8.11 -17.49 12.25
N ASN A 33 -7.66 -17.71 13.49
CA ASN A 33 -6.25 -17.94 13.74
C ASN A 33 -5.76 -19.20 12.99
N SER A 34 -4.76 -19.06 12.14
CA SER A 34 -4.20 -20.18 11.38
C SER A 34 -2.70 -20.02 11.14
N SER A 35 -1.88 -20.18 12.19
CA SER A 35 -0.41 -20.10 12.07
C SER A 35 0.19 -20.96 10.95
N CYS A 36 -0.40 -22.13 10.67
CA CYS A 36 0.07 -23.06 9.64
C CYS A 36 -0.56 -22.86 8.25
N GLY A 37 -1.30 -21.78 8.02
CA GLY A 37 -1.93 -21.49 6.72
C GLY A 37 -3.00 -22.51 6.27
N GLY A 38 -3.46 -23.37 7.17
CA GLY A 38 -4.41 -24.45 6.87
C GLY A 38 -3.78 -25.80 6.56
N ALA A 39 -2.47 -25.99 6.80
CA ALA A 39 -1.80 -27.30 6.71
C ALA A 39 -2.29 -28.33 7.74
N GLY A 40 -3.09 -27.92 8.73
CA GLY A 40 -3.72 -28.83 9.69
C GLY A 40 -2.81 -29.32 10.81
N VAL A 41 -1.69 -28.64 11.09
CA VAL A 41 -0.74 -29.08 12.14
C VAL A 41 -0.82 -28.27 13.43
N CYS A 42 -1.33 -27.03 13.38
CA CYS A 42 -1.26 -26.11 14.53
C CYS A 42 -2.45 -26.19 15.51
N ASN A 43 -3.59 -26.75 15.08
CA ASN A 43 -4.86 -26.79 15.85
C ASN A 43 -5.41 -25.43 16.35
N LYS A 44 -4.88 -24.30 15.88
CA LYS A 44 -5.31 -22.95 16.30
C LYS A 44 -6.55 -22.42 15.58
N CYS A 45 -6.96 -23.03 14.46
CA CYS A 45 -8.12 -22.60 13.66
C CYS A 45 -9.46 -23.10 14.21
N ARG A 46 -9.62 -22.98 15.52
CA ARG A 46 -10.78 -23.47 16.26
C ARG A 46 -12.03 -22.64 15.94
N ILE A 47 -13.11 -23.34 15.62
CA ILE A 47 -14.45 -22.76 15.46
C ILE A 47 -15.49 -23.56 16.25
N LEU A 48 -16.58 -22.92 16.61
CA LEU A 48 -17.69 -23.56 17.31
C LEU A 48 -18.89 -23.63 16.35
N LEU A 49 -19.45 -24.82 16.17
CA LEU A 49 -20.66 -25.00 15.38
C LEU A 49 -21.88 -24.66 16.25
N GLU A 50 -22.66 -23.66 15.85
CA GLU A 50 -23.92 -23.32 16.54
C GLU A 50 -25.13 -23.96 15.87
N GLN A 51 -25.14 -24.01 14.54
CA GLN A 51 -26.26 -24.57 13.77
C GLN A 51 -25.76 -25.28 12.51
N GLY A 52 -26.52 -26.27 12.06
CA GLY A 52 -26.26 -27.03 10.85
C GLY A 52 -25.36 -28.25 11.06
N GLN A 53 -24.84 -28.80 9.96
CA GLN A 53 -24.00 -30.00 9.95
C GLN A 53 -22.70 -29.74 9.21
N VAL A 54 -21.61 -30.23 9.80
CA VAL A 54 -20.25 -30.16 9.23
C VAL A 54 -19.62 -31.55 9.22
N GLN A 55 -18.67 -31.76 8.32
CA GLN A 55 -17.83 -32.93 8.26
C GLN A 55 -16.37 -32.50 8.40
N GLY A 56 -15.65 -33.02 9.40
CA GLY A 56 -14.27 -32.62 9.62
C GLY A 56 -13.65 -33.19 10.88
N GLU A 57 -12.55 -32.55 11.31
CA GLU A 57 -11.79 -32.92 12.49
C GLU A 57 -12.25 -32.10 13.70
N ALA A 58 -12.79 -32.78 14.72
CA ALA A 58 -13.12 -32.17 16.01
C ALA A 58 -11.84 -31.94 16.84
N LEU A 59 -11.78 -30.83 17.56
CA LEU A 59 -10.65 -30.50 18.42
C LEU A 59 -10.84 -31.09 19.83
N PRO A 60 -9.75 -31.56 20.50
CA PRO A 60 -9.83 -32.12 21.85
C PRO A 60 -10.42 -31.16 22.89
N GLU A 61 -10.18 -29.85 22.72
CA GLU A 61 -10.65 -28.78 23.60
C GLU A 61 -12.08 -28.30 23.28
N GLY A 62 -12.78 -29.01 22.39
CA GLY A 62 -14.10 -28.67 21.90
C GLY A 62 -14.08 -27.75 20.68
N GLY A 63 -15.10 -27.91 19.82
CA GLY A 63 -15.18 -27.25 18.53
C GLY A 63 -14.55 -28.05 17.39
N TRP A 64 -14.38 -27.40 16.26
CA TRP A 64 -13.93 -27.98 15.01
C TRP A 64 -12.72 -27.24 14.46
N LYS A 65 -11.89 -27.95 13.72
CA LYS A 65 -10.71 -27.40 13.05
C LYS A 65 -11.12 -26.84 11.69
N ALA A 66 -11.21 -25.51 11.56
CA ALA A 66 -11.75 -24.86 10.37
C ALA A 66 -11.04 -25.25 9.07
N CYS A 67 -9.73 -25.51 9.10
CA CYS A 67 -8.97 -25.91 7.91
C CYS A 67 -9.21 -27.36 7.44
N ALA A 68 -9.80 -28.20 8.30
CA ALA A 68 -10.10 -29.60 8.03
C ALA A 68 -11.61 -29.89 8.12
N THR A 69 -12.45 -28.85 8.15
CA THR A 69 -13.90 -28.98 8.32
C THR A 69 -14.64 -28.35 7.15
N PHE A 70 -15.62 -29.06 6.63
CA PHE A 70 -16.40 -28.71 5.45
C PHE A 70 -17.89 -28.64 5.80
N PRO A 71 -18.64 -27.64 5.32
CA PRO A 71 -20.07 -27.52 5.56
C PRO A 71 -20.84 -28.57 4.72
N VAL A 72 -21.76 -29.30 5.37
CA VAL A 72 -22.64 -30.29 4.71
C VAL A 72 -24.03 -29.69 4.45
N SER A 73 -24.50 -28.84 5.36
CA SER A 73 -25.72 -28.05 5.23
C SER A 73 -25.40 -26.55 5.38
N ASP A 74 -26.41 -25.70 5.30
CA ASP A 74 -26.28 -24.33 5.81
C ASP A 74 -25.85 -24.39 7.28
N VAL A 75 -24.81 -23.63 7.62
CA VAL A 75 -24.20 -23.64 8.96
C VAL A 75 -24.02 -22.23 9.52
N VAL A 76 -24.12 -22.16 10.85
CA VAL A 76 -23.75 -20.98 11.63
C VAL A 76 -22.58 -21.39 12.52
N VAL A 77 -21.45 -20.71 12.35
CA VAL A 77 -20.22 -20.98 13.09
C VAL A 77 -19.80 -19.73 13.87
N ARG A 78 -19.43 -19.93 15.13
CA ARG A 78 -18.83 -18.90 15.97
C ARG A 78 -17.32 -19.02 15.95
N VAL A 79 -16.66 -17.93 15.58
CA VAL A 79 -15.22 -17.75 15.72
C VAL A 79 -14.95 -17.27 17.16
N PRO A 80 -14.17 -18.01 17.97
CA PRO A 80 -13.84 -17.60 19.33
C PRO A 80 -13.10 -16.26 19.38
N VAL A 81 -13.30 -15.48 20.45
CA VAL A 81 -12.65 -14.18 20.67
C VAL A 81 -11.12 -14.30 20.78
N GLU A 82 -10.59 -15.47 21.14
CA GLU A 82 -9.15 -15.76 21.08
C GLU A 82 -8.57 -15.70 19.65
N SER A 83 -9.43 -15.83 18.64
CA SER A 83 -9.11 -15.59 17.22
C SER A 83 -9.43 -14.15 16.78
N GLU A 84 -10.03 -13.31 17.63
CA GLU A 84 -10.21 -11.89 17.31
C GLU A 84 -8.90 -11.14 17.51
N MET A 85 -8.45 -10.47 16.45
CA MET A 85 -7.25 -9.63 16.53
C MET A 85 -7.56 -8.37 17.34
N ASP A 86 -6.83 -8.13 18.44
CA ASP A 86 -7.00 -6.91 19.24
C ASP A 86 -6.47 -5.68 18.50
N ARG A 87 -7.38 -5.03 17.75
CA ARG A 87 -7.10 -3.78 17.02
C ARG A 87 -6.64 -2.63 17.92
N LYS A 88 -6.73 -2.73 19.25
CA LYS A 88 -6.13 -1.73 20.16
C LYS A 88 -4.60 -1.72 20.04
N VAL A 89 -3.98 -2.83 19.63
CA VAL A 89 -2.53 -2.91 19.37
C VAL A 89 -2.13 -2.02 18.20
N LEU A 90 -2.95 -1.97 17.13
CA LEU A 90 -2.72 -1.09 15.97
C LEU A 90 -2.86 0.40 16.29
N ARG A 91 -3.65 0.74 17.32
CA ARG A 91 -3.85 2.12 17.79
C ARG A 91 -2.83 2.55 18.83
N ARG A 92 -1.98 1.64 19.32
CA ARG A 92 -0.86 2.08 20.17
C ARG A 92 0.01 2.98 19.30
N PRO A 93 0.19 4.25 19.68
CA PRO A 93 1.19 5.06 19.03
C PRO A 93 2.50 4.25 19.09
N THR A 94 3.11 4.00 17.95
CA THR A 94 4.53 3.63 17.86
C THR A 94 5.43 4.65 18.58
N ALA A 95 4.87 5.79 19.00
CA ALA A 95 5.45 6.68 19.98
C ALA A 95 5.52 6.05 21.39
N ARG A 96 6.69 5.45 21.70
CA ARG A 96 7.62 5.98 22.75
C ARG A 96 8.75 5.03 23.13
N LYS A 97 8.68 3.72 22.85
CA LYS A 97 9.77 2.80 23.28
C LYS A 97 10.99 2.80 22.35
N ALA A 98 10.82 2.82 21.03
CA ALA A 98 11.96 2.99 20.12
C ALA A 98 12.50 4.43 20.13
N ALA A 99 11.61 5.41 20.31
CA ALA A 99 11.97 6.82 20.41
C ALA A 99 12.75 7.17 21.69
N SER A 100 12.74 6.36 22.75
CA SER A 100 13.51 6.68 23.97
C SER A 100 15.02 6.49 23.77
N TRP A 101 15.42 5.62 22.84
CA TRP A 101 16.84 5.36 22.52
C TRP A 101 17.34 6.40 21.50
N ILE A 102 16.51 6.73 20.51
CA ILE A 102 16.82 7.73 19.48
C ILE A 102 16.78 9.16 20.04
N LYS A 103 15.87 9.48 20.97
CA LYS A 103 15.87 10.80 21.65
C LYS A 103 16.97 10.95 22.71
N ALA A 104 17.57 9.84 23.18
CA ALA A 104 18.63 9.88 24.19
C ALA A 104 19.99 10.29 23.61
N GLN A 105 20.20 10.16 22.29
CA GLN A 105 21.38 10.67 21.60
C GLN A 105 21.00 11.91 20.79
N GLY A 106 20.93 13.04 21.51
CA GLY A 106 20.55 14.34 21.00
C GLY A 106 21.57 14.96 20.05
N GLU A 107 21.65 14.47 18.83
CA GLU A 107 21.99 15.28 17.68
C GLU A 107 20.89 15.12 16.64
N VAL A 108 20.07 16.17 16.47
CA VAL A 108 19.20 16.31 15.30
C VAL A 108 20.14 16.44 14.11
N THR A 109 20.46 15.31 13.47
CA THR A 109 21.20 15.33 12.22
C THR A 109 20.34 16.05 11.19
N SER A 110 20.76 17.26 10.79
CA SER A 110 20.07 18.04 9.77
C SER A 110 20.40 17.46 8.40
N TRP A 111 19.63 16.47 7.95
CA TRP A 111 19.74 15.96 6.60
C TRP A 111 19.07 16.94 5.65
N LYS A 112 19.79 17.36 4.60
CA LYS A 112 19.16 18.12 3.53
C LYS A 112 18.17 17.20 2.81
N LEU A 113 16.90 17.62 2.78
CA LEU A 113 15.85 16.84 2.13
C LEU A 113 16.15 16.73 0.62
N HIS A 114 16.36 15.50 0.17
CA HIS A 114 16.67 15.16 -1.22
C HIS A 114 15.72 14.05 -1.68
N PRO A 115 14.46 14.39 -2.02
CA PRO A 115 13.46 13.39 -2.39
C PRO A 115 13.79 12.76 -3.74
N ALA A 116 13.43 11.49 -3.90
CA ALA A 116 13.69 10.71 -5.12
C ALA A 116 12.99 11.30 -6.35
N VAL A 117 11.80 11.88 -6.15
CA VAL A 117 11.08 12.68 -7.16
C VAL A 117 11.21 14.14 -6.78
N ARG A 118 11.53 15.00 -7.75
CA ARG A 118 11.64 16.45 -7.58
C ARG A 118 10.78 17.17 -8.58
N LYS A 119 10.07 18.19 -8.11
CA LYS A 119 9.29 19.09 -8.95
C LYS A 119 10.07 20.36 -9.26
N HIS A 120 10.00 20.79 -10.52
CA HIS A 120 10.62 22.03 -10.97
C HIS A 120 9.66 22.80 -11.88
N VAL A 121 9.51 24.09 -11.62
CA VAL A 121 8.75 24.98 -12.49
C VAL A 121 9.64 25.44 -13.62
N ILE A 122 9.16 25.32 -14.85
CA ILE A 122 9.86 25.72 -16.07
C ILE A 122 8.91 26.55 -16.91
N SER A 123 9.42 27.62 -17.51
CA SER A 123 8.71 28.40 -18.52
C SER A 123 9.29 28.06 -19.88
N LEU A 124 8.44 27.61 -20.80
CA LEU A 124 8.84 27.25 -22.15
C LEU A 124 8.63 28.44 -23.09
N PRO A 125 9.50 28.64 -24.09
CA PRO A 125 9.27 29.64 -25.11
C PRO A 125 8.08 29.27 -25.98
N GLN A 126 7.20 30.21 -26.29
CA GLN A 126 6.07 29.95 -27.19
C GLN A 126 6.56 29.55 -28.60
N PRO A 127 5.86 28.65 -29.30
CA PRO A 127 6.21 28.27 -30.66
C PRO A 127 6.05 29.47 -31.61
N SER A 128 6.99 29.59 -32.53
CA SER A 128 6.98 30.61 -33.57
C SER A 128 7.37 30.00 -34.91
N LEU A 129 7.22 30.77 -36.00
CA LEU A 129 7.67 30.34 -37.32
C LEU A 129 9.19 30.11 -37.38
N GLN A 130 9.96 30.75 -36.49
CA GLN A 130 11.40 30.61 -36.39
C GLN A 130 11.81 29.46 -35.44
N ASP A 131 10.91 28.96 -34.58
CA ASP A 131 11.15 27.88 -33.62
C ASP A 131 9.96 26.90 -33.58
N SER A 132 9.88 26.07 -34.61
CA SER A 132 8.79 25.11 -34.84
C SER A 132 9.07 23.71 -34.27
N VAL A 133 9.97 23.58 -33.30
CA VAL A 133 10.29 22.30 -32.67
C VAL A 133 9.08 21.73 -31.90
N SER A 134 9.07 20.40 -31.74
CA SER A 134 8.01 19.70 -31.02
C SER A 134 7.94 20.14 -29.55
N ASP A 135 6.78 19.96 -28.92
CA ASP A 135 6.60 20.26 -27.49
C ASP A 135 7.59 19.49 -26.61
N LEU A 136 7.90 18.24 -26.99
CA LEU A 136 8.85 17.42 -26.26
C LEU A 136 10.28 17.93 -26.40
N ASP A 137 10.69 18.29 -27.61
CA ASP A 137 12.04 18.79 -27.85
C ASP A 137 12.23 20.16 -27.21
N ARG A 138 11.18 21.00 -27.23
CA ARG A 138 11.12 22.27 -26.50
C ARG A 138 11.32 22.05 -25.01
N LEU A 139 10.57 21.13 -24.40
CA LEU A 139 10.71 20.78 -22.99
C LEU A 139 12.11 20.23 -22.65
N LYS A 140 12.62 19.29 -23.47
CA LYS A 140 13.96 18.72 -23.30
C LYS A 140 15.05 19.79 -23.36
N ARG A 141 14.93 20.73 -24.31
CA ARG A 141 15.86 21.85 -24.48
C ARG A 141 15.89 22.71 -23.21
N GLU A 142 14.74 23.12 -22.70
CA GLU A 142 14.67 23.95 -21.48
C GLU A 142 15.13 23.20 -20.22
N VAL A 143 14.83 21.90 -20.10
CA VAL A 143 15.33 21.07 -18.99
C VAL A 143 16.85 20.94 -19.01
N ALA A 144 17.45 20.74 -20.20
CA ALA A 144 18.89 20.60 -20.38
C ALA A 144 19.66 21.92 -20.21
N GLN A 145 19.09 23.04 -20.72
CA GLN A 145 19.69 24.37 -20.61
C GLN A 145 19.48 24.99 -19.21
N GLY A 146 18.45 24.54 -18.48
CA GLY A 146 18.13 25.02 -17.15
C GLY A 146 19.11 24.57 -16.05
N ARG A 147 18.81 24.96 -14.81
CA ARG A 147 19.63 24.65 -13.60
C ARG A 147 19.64 23.17 -13.20
N LEU A 148 19.09 22.28 -14.02
CA LEU A 148 18.79 20.89 -13.64
C LEU A 148 19.97 19.93 -13.78
N GLN A 149 21.12 20.38 -14.28
CA GLN A 149 22.36 19.60 -14.43
C GLN A 149 22.16 18.22 -15.09
N ALA A 150 21.05 18.04 -15.82
CA ALA A 150 20.75 16.78 -16.48
C ALA A 150 21.47 16.75 -17.82
N ILE A 151 22.35 15.76 -18.00
CA ILE A 151 23.05 15.54 -19.26
C ILE A 151 22.11 14.85 -20.26
N SER A 152 21.14 14.06 -19.77
CA SER A 152 20.14 13.38 -20.59
C SER A 152 18.79 13.25 -19.87
N LEU A 153 17.70 13.36 -20.65
CA LEU A 153 16.32 13.23 -20.18
C LEU A 153 15.63 12.04 -20.84
N GLU A 154 15.36 11.01 -20.04
CA GLU A 154 14.45 9.92 -20.40
C GLU A 154 13.00 10.38 -20.14
N VAL A 155 12.08 9.98 -21.00
CA VAL A 155 10.69 10.44 -20.94
C VAL A 155 9.80 9.22 -20.79
N ASP A 156 9.00 9.20 -19.73
CA ASP A 156 7.98 8.18 -19.59
C ASP A 156 6.96 8.32 -20.72
N ASN A 157 6.61 7.22 -21.37
CA ASN A 157 5.66 7.23 -22.48
C ASN A 157 4.30 7.82 -22.06
N GLN A 158 3.89 7.66 -20.79
CA GLN A 158 2.64 8.24 -20.28
C GLN A 158 2.61 9.77 -20.37
N VAL A 159 3.77 10.43 -20.31
CA VAL A 159 3.86 11.89 -20.42
C VAL A 159 3.43 12.36 -21.81
N LEU A 160 3.76 11.62 -22.86
CA LEU A 160 3.53 12.04 -24.24
C LEU A 160 2.04 12.21 -24.59
N PHE A 161 1.15 11.45 -23.94
CA PHE A 161 -0.29 11.50 -24.20
C PHE A 161 -0.91 12.85 -23.82
N ASN A 162 -0.46 13.46 -22.72
CA ASN A 162 -1.04 14.70 -22.19
C ASN A 162 -0.11 15.90 -22.33
N LEU A 163 1.08 15.71 -22.92
CA LEU A 163 2.10 16.75 -23.03
C LEU A 163 1.60 17.99 -23.80
N PRO A 164 0.99 17.87 -25.00
CA PRO A 164 0.51 19.02 -25.77
C PRO A 164 -0.42 19.95 -24.99
N GLU A 165 -1.36 19.38 -24.23
CA GLU A 165 -2.32 20.11 -23.41
C GLU A 165 -1.63 20.74 -22.19
N SER A 166 -0.79 19.96 -21.51
CA SER A 166 -0.10 20.40 -20.30
C SER A 166 0.83 21.59 -20.56
N VAL A 167 1.54 21.61 -21.69
CA VAL A 167 2.49 22.69 -22.01
C VAL A 167 1.84 23.93 -22.61
N ARG A 168 0.73 23.78 -23.35
CA ARG A 168 0.05 24.93 -23.96
C ARG A 168 -0.86 25.66 -22.97
N SER A 169 -1.26 24.98 -21.91
CA SER A 169 -2.04 25.56 -20.82
C SER A 169 -1.15 26.43 -19.92
N ASN A 170 -1.71 27.50 -19.34
CA ASN A 170 -1.01 28.40 -18.40
C ASN A 170 0.24 29.09 -18.99
N ASP A 171 0.11 29.71 -20.16
CA ASP A 171 1.15 30.57 -20.76
C ASP A 171 2.53 29.90 -20.85
N TRP A 172 2.54 28.61 -21.20
CA TRP A 172 3.77 27.83 -21.35
C TRP A 172 4.59 27.67 -20.06
N ARG A 173 3.97 27.93 -18.91
CA ARG A 173 4.53 27.63 -17.59
C ARG A 173 4.03 26.27 -17.11
N VAL A 174 4.96 25.38 -16.81
CA VAL A 174 4.68 24.01 -16.38
C VAL A 174 5.51 23.60 -15.17
N THR A 175 5.02 22.59 -14.45
CA THR A 175 5.79 21.88 -13.43
C THR A 175 6.18 20.50 -13.96
N VAL A 176 7.48 20.23 -14.02
CA VAL A 176 8.01 18.91 -14.37
C VAL A 176 8.33 18.11 -13.11
N SER A 177 7.95 16.83 -13.09
CA SER A 177 8.35 15.89 -12.06
C SER A 177 9.45 14.99 -12.60
N LEU A 178 10.62 15.05 -11.97
CA LEU A 178 11.84 14.34 -12.37
C LEU A 178 12.24 13.32 -11.31
N MET A 179 12.50 12.09 -11.75
CA MET A 179 13.10 11.04 -10.94
C MET A 179 14.56 10.80 -11.36
N GLU A 180 15.37 10.22 -10.47
CA GLU A 180 16.67 9.71 -10.86
C GLU A 180 16.51 8.59 -11.91
N GLY A 181 17.33 8.66 -12.98
CA GLY A 181 17.39 7.62 -14.00
C GLY A 181 18.31 6.47 -13.60
N ALA A 182 18.43 5.48 -14.48
CA ALA A 182 19.30 4.32 -14.26
C ALA A 182 20.80 4.68 -14.13
N LYS A 183 21.20 5.85 -14.64
CA LYS A 183 22.56 6.40 -14.57
C LYS A 183 22.55 7.74 -13.87
N LYS A 184 23.66 8.09 -13.22
CA LYS A 184 23.80 9.30 -12.39
C LYS A 184 23.47 10.61 -13.12
N ASP A 185 23.77 10.68 -14.41
CA ASP A 185 23.59 11.88 -15.24
C ASP A 185 22.29 11.88 -16.05
N VAL A 186 21.45 10.87 -15.83
CA VAL A 186 20.14 10.74 -16.46
C VAL A 186 19.06 11.10 -15.46
N ARG A 187 18.07 11.86 -15.93
CA ARG A 187 16.82 12.09 -15.21
C ARG A 187 15.66 11.51 -16.03
N ARG A 188 14.67 10.97 -15.33
CA ARG A 188 13.43 10.50 -15.96
C ARG A 188 12.31 11.48 -15.70
N LEU A 189 11.75 12.03 -16.77
CA LEU A 189 10.53 12.83 -16.74
C LEU A 189 9.33 11.89 -16.62
N ILE A 190 8.66 11.93 -15.48
CA ILE A 190 7.52 11.05 -15.18
C ILE A 190 6.18 11.79 -15.25
N ARG A 191 6.18 13.13 -15.17
CA ARG A 191 4.96 13.94 -15.22
C ARG A 191 5.26 15.36 -15.65
N VAL A 192 4.34 15.94 -16.42
CA VAL A 192 4.28 17.37 -16.74
C VAL A 192 2.90 17.86 -16.33
N GLU A 193 2.84 18.93 -15.55
CA GLU A 193 1.59 19.52 -15.07
C GLU A 193 1.53 20.99 -15.49
N PRO A 194 0.35 21.51 -15.88
CA PRO A 194 0.21 22.91 -16.23
C PRO A 194 0.34 23.81 -14.99
N GLY A 195 1.02 24.96 -15.12
CA GLY A 195 1.23 25.92 -14.04
C GLY A 195 2.23 25.47 -12.98
N ASP A 196 2.10 26.04 -11.77
CA ASP A 196 2.95 25.74 -10.62
C ASP A 196 2.23 24.78 -9.65
N THR A 197 2.63 23.51 -9.66
CA THR A 197 2.09 22.46 -8.78
C THR A 197 3.09 22.03 -7.71
N THR A 198 4.15 22.81 -7.47
CA THR A 198 5.19 22.47 -6.49
C THR A 198 4.65 22.40 -5.06
N GLY A 199 3.55 23.11 -4.78
CA GLY A 199 2.82 23.05 -3.51
C GLY A 199 2.14 21.71 -3.22
N GLN A 200 1.99 20.84 -4.24
CA GLN A 200 1.37 19.52 -4.12
C GLN A 200 2.43 18.44 -4.38
N HIS A 201 3.25 18.15 -3.36
CA HIS A 201 4.35 17.21 -3.48
C HIS A 201 4.39 16.29 -2.27
N LEU A 202 3.61 15.21 -2.35
CA LEU A 202 3.44 14.25 -1.26
C LEU A 202 4.05 12.91 -1.64
N ALA A 203 4.47 12.16 -0.63
CA ALA A 203 4.87 10.76 -0.73
C ALA A 203 4.14 9.93 0.32
N VAL A 204 4.10 8.62 0.09
CA VAL A 204 3.71 7.65 1.11
C VAL A 204 4.91 6.78 1.41
N ALA A 205 5.32 6.74 2.67
CA ALA A 205 6.29 5.77 3.17
C ALA A 205 5.51 4.57 3.73
N VAL A 206 5.79 3.36 3.24
CA VAL A 206 5.07 2.14 3.63
C VAL A 206 6.06 1.15 4.23
N ASP A 207 5.76 0.65 5.43
CA ASP A 207 6.42 -0.46 6.09
C ASP A 207 5.51 -1.70 6.05
N ILE A 208 5.98 -2.75 5.38
CA ILE A 208 5.22 -4.00 5.17
C ILE A 208 5.84 -5.08 6.03
N GLY A 209 5.35 -5.23 7.25
CA GLY A 209 5.66 -6.35 8.13
C GLY A 209 4.77 -7.57 7.88
N THR A 210 5.19 -8.73 8.39
CA THR A 210 4.39 -9.97 8.32
C THR A 210 3.05 -9.84 9.06
N THR A 211 3.05 -9.14 10.19
CA THR A 211 1.84 -8.93 11.02
C THR A 211 1.16 -7.60 10.73
N THR A 212 1.90 -6.54 10.45
CA THR A 212 1.38 -5.16 10.36
C THR A 212 1.88 -4.49 9.10
N VAL A 213 1.00 -3.76 8.42
CA VAL A 213 1.35 -2.78 7.39
C VAL A 213 1.11 -1.40 7.95
N SER A 214 2.13 -0.54 7.90
CA SER A 214 2.05 0.86 8.35
C SER A 214 2.38 1.79 7.19
N ALA A 215 1.70 2.92 7.11
CA ALA A 215 1.92 3.92 6.09
C ALA A 215 1.92 5.32 6.70
N GLN A 216 2.82 6.17 6.22
CA GLN A 216 2.91 7.60 6.56
C GLN A 216 2.76 8.44 5.29
N LEU A 217 1.91 9.45 5.35
CA LEU A 217 1.82 10.49 4.33
C LEU A 217 2.83 11.59 4.66
N VAL A 218 3.75 11.86 3.75
CA VAL A 218 4.88 12.78 3.96
C VAL A 218 4.83 13.92 2.94
N ASP A 219 5.02 15.15 3.39
CA ASP A 219 5.23 16.31 2.52
C ASP A 219 6.70 16.39 2.08
N LEU A 220 6.96 16.24 0.78
CA LEU A 220 8.32 16.22 0.24
C LEU A 220 8.96 17.60 0.10
N ARG A 221 8.24 18.67 0.47
CA ARG A 221 8.80 20.05 0.47
C ARG A 221 9.62 20.30 1.72
N ASN A 222 9.17 19.77 2.86
CA ASN A 222 9.75 20.04 4.18
C ASN A 222 10.04 18.78 5.00
N GLY A 223 9.52 17.62 4.59
CA GLY A 223 9.70 16.33 5.26
C GLY A 223 8.66 16.03 6.35
N ASP A 224 7.62 16.86 6.48
CA ASP A 224 6.63 16.70 7.54
C ASP A 224 5.74 15.48 7.31
N VAL A 225 5.50 14.70 8.36
CA VAL A 225 4.50 13.62 8.35
C VAL A 225 3.12 14.24 8.58
N LEU A 226 2.27 14.20 7.56
CA LEU A 226 0.92 14.76 7.58
C LEU A 226 -0.11 13.79 8.20
N GLY A 227 0.19 12.49 8.19
CA GLY A 227 -0.69 11.47 8.75
C GLY A 227 -0.02 10.10 8.76
N GLU A 228 -0.53 9.23 9.63
CA GLU A 228 -0.07 7.84 9.77
C GLU A 228 -1.29 6.92 9.91
N ALA A 229 -1.21 5.74 9.30
CA ALA A 229 -2.19 4.68 9.45
C ALA A 229 -1.50 3.33 9.49
N SER A 230 -1.95 2.46 10.38
CA SER A 230 -1.47 1.08 10.49
C SER A 230 -2.64 0.13 10.53
N ASN A 231 -2.48 -1.02 9.87
CA ASN A 231 -3.45 -2.10 9.90
C ASN A 231 -2.73 -3.44 9.93
N TYR A 232 -3.44 -4.51 10.29
CA TYR A 232 -2.88 -5.85 10.17
C TYR A 232 -2.62 -6.19 8.71
N ASN A 233 -1.53 -6.90 8.47
CA ASN A 233 -1.25 -7.45 7.16
C ASN A 233 -2.27 -8.57 6.87
N PRO A 234 -3.11 -8.44 5.83
CA PRO A 234 -4.11 -9.46 5.51
C PRO A 234 -3.50 -10.83 5.14
N GLN A 235 -2.20 -10.89 4.85
CA GLN A 235 -1.46 -12.14 4.65
C GLN A 235 -1.46 -13.06 5.88
N ILE A 236 -1.73 -12.54 7.09
CA ILE A 236 -1.81 -13.34 8.32
C ILE A 236 -2.80 -14.51 8.22
N SER A 237 -3.84 -14.36 7.40
CA SER A 237 -4.85 -15.40 7.19
C SER A 237 -4.30 -16.60 6.40
N TYR A 238 -3.19 -16.43 5.68
CA TYR A 238 -2.51 -17.48 4.92
C TYR A 238 -1.32 -18.08 5.68
N GLY A 239 -0.93 -17.50 6.81
CA GLY A 239 0.22 -17.89 7.62
C GLY A 239 0.69 -16.71 8.47
N GLU A 240 1.09 -16.98 9.72
CA GLU A 240 1.60 -15.93 10.61
C GLU A 240 3.10 -15.63 10.39
N ASP A 241 3.79 -16.50 9.64
CA ASP A 241 5.22 -16.44 9.35
C ASP A 241 5.47 -16.62 7.83
N ILE A 242 6.69 -16.34 7.39
CA ILE A 242 7.13 -16.32 5.98
C ILE A 242 7.35 -17.74 5.41
N ILE A 243 7.56 -18.74 6.28
CA ILE A 243 8.06 -20.08 5.94
C ILE A 243 6.96 -21.03 5.43
#